data_AF-A0A524KRM1-F1
#
_entry.id   AF-A0A524KRM1-F1
#
_cell.length_a   1.000
_cell.length_b   1.000
_cell.length_c   1.000
_cell.angle_alpha   90.00
_cell.angle_beta   90.00
_cell.angle_gamma   90.00
#
_symmetry.space_group_name_H-M   'P 1'
#
loop_
_entity.id
_entity.type
_entity.pdbx_description
1 polymer ?
#
loop_
_entity_poly.entity_id
_entity_poly.type
_entity_poly.pdbx_seq_one_letter_code
_entity_poly.pdbx_strand_id
1 'polypeptide(L)'
;MADVAKLNEIIAFLRAETPTEDISANPVVKHPHNTARIVPERLPPATLKELSQLRPGKAVLATASQWAGIAAAIALSTYFWHPLLYILAVLFIGARQHALLILGHDASHFRTLKTRWQNDLFANLFMMWPTFASVEAFRKFHGTHHQYTNLPDDGNRHIWRTHDAAGELAPDWQFPKTRLGLAFVLLRRAAFVTGLTWIVRGLLASFLIPSPRWMLATEIAFYGSIAAALTYFGGWYAF
;
A
#
# COMPACT_ATOMS: atom_id res chain seq x y z
N MET A 1 16.37 18.01 21.01
CA MET A 1 17.39 16.94 20.82
C MET A 1 16.76 15.55 20.67
N ALA A 2 15.78 15.16 21.52
CA ALA A 2 15.07 13.87 21.40
C ALA A 2 14.36 13.65 20.04
N ASP A 3 13.78 14.71 19.45
CA ASP A 3 13.08 14.58 18.16
C ASP A 3 14.00 14.36 16.96
N VAL A 4 15.23 14.87 17.02
CA VAL A 4 16.23 14.67 15.94
C VAL A 4 16.77 13.23 15.98
N ALA A 5 17.01 12.69 17.18
CA ALA A 5 17.44 11.30 17.34
C ALA A 5 16.38 10.33 16.77
N LYS A 6 15.11 10.56 17.10
CA LYS A 6 13.98 9.75 16.61
C LYS A 6 13.81 9.84 15.08
N LEU A 7 14.04 11.02 14.50
CA LEU A 7 14.03 11.20 13.05
C LEU A 7 15.17 10.43 12.37
N ASN A 8 16.38 10.48 12.95
CA ASN A 8 17.54 9.75 12.45
C ASN A 8 17.33 8.23 12.51
N GLU A 9 16.72 7.70 13.58
CA GLU A 9 16.35 6.29 13.68
C GLU A 9 15.36 5.86 12.58
N ILE A 10 14.34 6.68 12.31
CA ILE A 10 13.38 6.42 11.24
C ILE A 10 14.09 6.40 9.88
N ILE A 11 14.93 7.39 9.60
CA ILE A 11 15.67 7.47 8.34
C ILE A 11 16.62 6.27 8.19
N ALA A 12 17.32 5.88 9.26
CA ALA A 12 18.19 4.71 9.27
C ALA A 12 17.40 3.43 8.99
N PHE A 13 16.25 3.25 9.62
CA PHE A 13 15.35 2.12 9.36
C PHE A 13 14.91 2.08 7.88
N LEU A 14 14.46 3.21 7.33
CA LEU A 14 13.99 3.32 5.94
C LEU A 14 15.10 3.02 4.92
N ARG A 15 16.37 3.32 5.26
CA ARG A 15 17.53 3.10 4.40
C ARG A 15 18.19 1.74 4.56
N ALA A 16 17.96 1.04 5.67
CA ALA A 16 18.51 -0.29 5.89
C ALA A 16 18.00 -1.29 4.83
N GLU A 17 18.73 -2.37 4.60
CA GLU A 17 18.21 -3.48 3.80
C GLU A 17 17.07 -4.19 4.54
N THR A 18 16.24 -4.93 3.81
CA THR A 18 15.22 -5.77 4.45
C THR A 18 15.89 -7.10 4.81
N PRO A 19 15.92 -7.50 6.10
CA PRO A 19 16.56 -8.74 6.50
C PRO A 19 15.88 -9.93 5.79
N THR A 20 16.68 -10.77 5.14
CA THR A 20 16.21 -12.01 4.52
C THR A 20 16.65 -13.19 5.38
N GLU A 21 15.74 -13.81 6.12
CA GLU A 21 16.03 -14.96 6.97
C GLU A 21 15.22 -16.17 6.52
N ASP A 22 15.68 -17.36 6.91
CA ASP A 22 14.91 -18.59 6.72
C ASP A 22 13.72 -18.60 7.68
N ILE A 23 12.53 -18.28 7.16
CA ILE A 23 11.28 -18.25 7.94
C ILE A 23 10.92 -19.59 8.58
N SER A 24 11.53 -20.70 8.16
CA SER A 24 11.33 -21.98 8.83
C SER A 24 11.93 -22.03 10.24
N ALA A 25 12.85 -21.11 10.55
CA ALA A 25 13.43 -20.94 11.88
C ALA A 25 12.57 -20.09 12.81
N ASN A 26 11.53 -19.41 12.31
CA ASN A 26 10.68 -18.57 13.14
C ASN A 26 9.91 -19.41 14.17
N PRO A 27 9.73 -18.91 15.41
CA PRO A 27 9.02 -19.66 16.44
C PRO A 27 7.57 -19.89 16.01
N VAL A 28 7.11 -21.14 16.11
CA VAL A 28 5.71 -21.48 15.86
C VAL A 28 4.85 -20.88 16.97
N VAL A 29 4.17 -19.78 16.67
CA VAL A 29 3.26 -19.13 17.61
C VAL A 29 2.00 -19.98 17.77
N LYS A 30 1.73 -20.45 18.99
CA LYS A 30 0.46 -21.09 19.34
C LYS A 30 -0.61 -20.00 19.51
N HIS A 31 -1.39 -19.72 18.47
CA HIS A 31 -2.56 -18.84 18.57
C HIS A 31 -3.75 -19.61 19.17
N PRO A 32 -4.59 -19.01 20.04
CA PRO A 32 -5.79 -19.66 20.58
C PRO A 32 -6.82 -20.07 19.52
N HIS A 33 -6.70 -19.52 18.31
CA HIS A 33 -7.47 -19.91 17.12
C HIS A 33 -6.61 -20.60 16.04
N ASN A 34 -5.44 -21.13 16.39
CA ASN A 34 -4.75 -22.03 15.47
C ASN A 34 -5.71 -23.14 15.08
N THR A 35 -5.80 -23.42 13.79
CA THR A 35 -6.64 -24.50 13.30
C THR A 35 -6.29 -25.76 14.08
N ALA A 36 -7.29 -26.43 14.67
CA ALA A 36 -7.07 -27.69 15.41
C ALA A 36 -6.52 -28.82 14.52
N ARG A 37 -6.44 -28.58 13.21
CA ARG A 37 -5.82 -29.43 12.22
C ARG A 37 -4.45 -28.87 11.87
N ILE A 38 -3.44 -29.75 11.81
CA ILE A 38 -2.27 -29.51 10.95
C ILE A 38 -2.85 -29.19 9.57
N VAL A 39 -2.61 -27.99 9.04
CA VAL A 39 -2.99 -27.68 7.65
C VAL A 39 -2.30 -28.75 6.80
N PRO A 40 -3.03 -29.72 6.24
CA PRO A 40 -2.39 -30.83 5.57
C PRO A 40 -1.76 -30.25 4.31
N GLU A 41 -0.44 -30.39 4.27
CA GLU A 41 0.40 -30.52 3.10
C GLU A 41 0.24 -29.43 2.03
N ARG A 42 1.28 -28.60 1.96
CA ARG A 42 1.69 -27.88 0.76
C ARG A 42 1.31 -28.70 -0.48
N LEU A 43 0.54 -28.11 -1.38
CA LEU A 43 0.20 -28.72 -2.68
C LEU A 43 1.45 -29.36 -3.30
N PRO A 44 1.32 -30.46 -4.06
CA PRO A 44 2.47 -31.09 -4.70
C PRO A 44 3.33 -30.04 -5.42
N PRO A 45 4.68 -30.12 -5.35
CA PRO A 45 5.55 -29.08 -5.90
C PRO A 45 5.26 -28.74 -7.37
N ALA A 46 4.84 -29.73 -8.16
CA ALA A 46 4.40 -29.54 -9.55
C ALA A 46 3.16 -28.63 -9.65
N THR A 47 2.14 -28.90 -8.85
CA THR A 47 0.92 -28.08 -8.76
C THR A 47 1.23 -26.67 -8.27
N LEU A 48 2.07 -26.52 -7.25
CA LEU A 48 2.51 -25.20 -6.79
C LEU A 48 3.22 -24.43 -7.91
N LYS A 49 4.13 -25.07 -8.64
CA LYS A 49 4.86 -24.45 -9.75
C LYS A 49 3.94 -24.01 -10.89
N GLU A 50 2.93 -24.82 -11.20
CA GLU A 50 1.92 -24.51 -12.22
C GLU A 50 1.06 -23.31 -11.79
N LEU A 51 0.53 -23.32 -10.57
CA LEU A 51 -0.29 -22.23 -10.02
C LEU A 51 0.53 -20.95 -9.78
N SER A 52 1.86 -21.08 -9.61
CA SER A 52 2.78 -19.97 -9.46
C SER A 52 3.18 -19.30 -10.79
N GLN A 53 2.67 -19.76 -11.94
CA GLN A 53 2.96 -19.10 -13.21
C GLN A 53 2.27 -17.72 -13.29
N LEU A 54 3.07 -16.69 -13.56
CA LEU A 54 2.56 -15.34 -13.74
C LEU A 54 1.70 -15.25 -15.01
N ARG A 55 0.60 -14.51 -14.92
CA ARG A 55 -0.29 -14.19 -16.05
C ARG A 55 -0.33 -12.67 -16.28
N PRO A 56 0.74 -12.04 -16.81
CA PRO A 56 0.86 -10.59 -16.94
C PRO A 56 -0.33 -9.92 -17.63
N GLY A 57 -0.87 -10.52 -18.70
CA GLY A 57 -2.03 -9.96 -19.42
C GLY A 57 -3.26 -9.78 -18.52
N LYS A 58 -3.50 -10.67 -17.57
CA LYS A 58 -4.59 -10.52 -16.60
C LYS A 58 -4.34 -9.37 -15.64
N ALA A 59 -3.10 -9.21 -15.18
CA ALA A 59 -2.73 -8.13 -14.27
C ALA A 59 -2.81 -6.76 -14.96
N VAL A 60 -2.31 -6.65 -16.20
CA VAL A 60 -2.43 -5.43 -17.01
C VAL A 60 -3.89 -5.08 -17.27
N LEU A 61 -4.72 -6.06 -17.66
CA LEU A 61 -6.16 -5.84 -17.88
C LEU A 61 -6.88 -5.43 -16.58
N ALA A 62 -6.56 -6.06 -15.45
CA ALA A 62 -7.11 -5.68 -14.15
C ALA A 62 -6.77 -4.23 -13.80
N THR A 63 -5.52 -3.82 -14.03
CA THR A 63 -5.05 -2.43 -13.81
C THR A 63 -5.78 -1.45 -14.72
N ALA A 64 -5.81 -1.74 -16.03
CA ALA A 64 -6.48 -0.91 -17.03
C ALA A 64 -7.98 -0.74 -16.72
N SER A 65 -8.64 -1.81 -16.26
CA SER A 65 -10.06 -1.75 -15.89
C SER A 65 -10.34 -0.83 -14.69
N GLN A 66 -9.41 -0.71 -13.73
CA GLN A 66 -9.57 0.25 -12.62
C GLN A 66 -9.51 1.69 -13.13
N TRP A 67 -8.54 2.00 -14.01
CA TRP A 67 -8.41 3.30 -14.64
C TRP A 67 -9.59 3.66 -15.54
N ALA A 68 -10.06 2.70 -16.35
CA ALA A 68 -11.26 2.89 -17.17
C ALA A 68 -12.48 3.18 -16.28
N GLY A 69 -12.62 2.49 -15.16
CA GLY A 69 -13.66 2.78 -14.17
C GLY A 69 -13.55 4.18 -13.57
N ILE A 70 -12.36 4.61 -13.19
CA ILE A 70 -12.12 5.97 -12.67
C ILE A 70 -12.47 7.02 -13.72
N ALA A 71 -11.98 6.87 -14.95
CA ALA A 71 -12.27 7.79 -16.05
C ALA A 71 -13.76 7.85 -16.39
N ALA A 72 -14.46 6.71 -16.39
CA ALA A 72 -15.90 6.64 -16.60
C ALA A 72 -16.68 7.34 -15.48
N ALA A 73 -16.29 7.15 -14.21
CA ALA A 73 -16.93 7.82 -13.09
C ALA A 73 -16.76 9.34 -13.15
N ILE A 74 -15.55 9.81 -13.50
CA ILE A 74 -15.27 11.24 -13.73
C ILE A 74 -16.14 11.76 -14.88
N ALA A 75 -16.14 11.11 -16.04
CA ALA A 75 -16.92 11.53 -17.20
C ALA A 75 -18.42 11.62 -16.87
N LEU A 76 -18.98 10.58 -16.25
CA LEU A 76 -20.40 10.55 -15.86
C LEU A 76 -20.74 11.70 -14.90
N SER A 77 -19.91 11.94 -13.87
CA SER A 77 -20.14 13.02 -12.92
C SER A 77 -20.01 14.40 -13.56
N THR A 78 -19.16 14.57 -14.57
CA THR A 78 -18.96 15.83 -15.28
C THR A 78 -20.09 16.14 -16.26
N TYR A 79 -20.55 15.16 -17.04
CA TYR A 79 -21.60 15.36 -18.05
C TYR A 79 -23.02 15.37 -17.46
N PHE A 80 -23.25 14.67 -16.36
CA PHE A 80 -24.57 14.52 -15.73
C PHE A 80 -24.55 15.01 -14.29
N TRP A 81 -24.06 16.23 -14.07
CA TRP A 81 -23.87 16.77 -12.73
C TRP A 81 -25.13 16.62 -11.86
N HIS A 82 -24.96 15.95 -10.73
CA HIS A 82 -25.98 15.79 -9.69
C HIS A 82 -25.27 15.53 -8.36
N PRO A 83 -25.65 16.16 -7.24
CA PRO A 83 -24.95 16.00 -5.95
C PRO A 83 -24.82 14.55 -5.50
N LEU A 84 -25.88 13.74 -5.66
CA LEU A 84 -25.82 12.32 -5.33
C LEU A 84 -24.90 11.53 -6.27
N LEU A 85 -24.86 11.86 -7.56
CA LEU A 85 -23.98 11.20 -8.52
C LEU A 85 -22.51 11.51 -8.20
N TYR A 86 -22.23 12.75 -7.81
CA TYR A 86 -20.90 13.16 -7.38
C TYR A 86 -20.43 12.35 -6.16
N ILE A 87 -21.27 12.21 -5.13
CA ILE A 87 -20.95 11.39 -3.95
C ILE A 87 -20.67 9.93 -4.36
N LEU A 88 -21.53 9.35 -5.20
CA LEU A 88 -21.34 7.98 -5.69
C LEU A 88 -20.05 7.83 -6.51
N ALA A 89 -19.71 8.82 -7.34
CA ALA A 89 -18.48 8.85 -8.13
C ALA A 89 -17.25 8.90 -7.21
N VAL A 90 -17.26 9.75 -6.17
CA VAL A 90 -16.16 9.82 -5.18
C VAL A 90 -15.96 8.48 -4.46
N LEU A 91 -17.05 7.85 -3.99
CA LEU A 91 -16.98 6.55 -3.33
C LEU A 91 -16.45 5.46 -4.27
N PHE A 92 -16.93 5.45 -5.52
CA PHE A 92 -16.49 4.50 -6.53
C PHE A 92 -15.01 4.67 -6.87
N ILE A 93 -14.56 5.91 -7.11
CA ILE A 93 -13.15 6.24 -7.39
C ILE A 93 -12.27 5.81 -6.21
N GLY A 94 -12.66 6.12 -4.97
CA GLY A 94 -11.94 5.66 -3.78
C GLY A 94 -11.81 4.14 -3.71
N ALA A 95 -12.87 3.41 -4.04
CA ALA A 95 -12.82 1.94 -4.13
C ALA A 95 -11.88 1.44 -5.24
N ARG A 96 -11.79 2.14 -6.38
CA ARG A 96 -10.86 1.79 -7.48
C ARG A 96 -9.41 2.11 -7.11
N GLN A 97 -9.15 3.23 -6.43
CA GLN A 97 -7.84 3.56 -5.86
C GLN A 97 -7.39 2.49 -4.85
N HIS A 98 -8.30 2.02 -3.99
CA HIS A 98 -8.00 0.92 -3.08
C HIS A 98 -7.70 -0.39 -3.84
N ALA A 99 -8.44 -0.70 -4.90
CA ALA A 99 -8.15 -1.85 -5.76
C ALA A 99 -6.77 -1.74 -6.43
N LEU A 100 -6.36 -0.55 -6.88
CA LEU A 100 -5.01 -0.31 -7.39
C LEU A 100 -3.94 -0.58 -6.33
N LEU A 101 -4.13 -0.14 -5.08
CA LEU A 101 -3.22 -0.45 -3.98
C LEU A 101 -3.11 -1.95 -3.70
N ILE A 102 -4.22 -2.70 -3.81
CA ILE A 102 -4.20 -4.18 -3.69
C ILE A 102 -3.38 -4.81 -4.84
N LEU A 103 -3.54 -4.34 -6.08
CA LEU A 103 -2.71 -4.81 -7.19
C LEU A 103 -1.23 -4.43 -6.99
N GLY A 104 -0.97 -3.25 -6.43
CA GLY A 104 0.37 -2.79 -6.06
C GLY A 104 0.99 -3.67 -4.96
N HIS A 105 0.20 -4.14 -4.00
CA HIS A 105 0.64 -5.14 -3.01
C HIS A 105 1.16 -6.41 -3.71
N ASP A 106 0.43 -6.95 -4.68
CA ASP A 106 0.87 -8.15 -5.41
C ASP A 106 2.15 -7.86 -6.23
N ALA A 107 2.26 -6.65 -6.79
CA ALA A 107 3.48 -6.21 -7.46
C ALA A 107 4.68 -6.12 -6.49
N SER A 108 4.46 -5.76 -5.22
CA SER A 108 5.53 -5.74 -4.22
C SER A 108 6.18 -7.11 -3.98
N HIS A 109 5.44 -8.18 -4.25
CA HIS A 109 5.90 -9.58 -4.24
C HIS A 109 6.48 -10.06 -5.59
N PHE A 110 6.66 -9.16 -6.55
CA PHE A 110 7.06 -9.48 -7.93
C PHE A 110 6.09 -10.43 -8.65
N ARG A 111 4.78 -10.27 -8.41
CA ARG A 111 3.73 -11.15 -8.95
C ARG A 111 2.89 -10.55 -10.08
N THR A 112 3.29 -9.40 -10.63
CA THR A 112 2.54 -8.72 -11.70
C THR A 112 3.16 -8.97 -13.07
N LEU A 113 4.44 -8.61 -13.26
CA LEU A 113 5.17 -8.82 -14.52
C LEU A 113 6.39 -9.73 -14.32
N LYS A 114 6.84 -10.37 -15.40
CA LYS A 114 7.93 -11.38 -15.34
C LYS A 114 9.28 -10.79 -14.97
N THR A 115 9.57 -9.58 -15.45
CA THR A 115 10.85 -8.90 -15.22
C THR A 115 10.71 -7.95 -14.04
N ARG A 116 11.55 -8.10 -13.00
CA ARG A 116 11.41 -7.35 -11.74
C ARG A 116 11.38 -5.83 -11.92
N TRP A 117 12.27 -5.27 -12.73
CA TRP A 117 12.28 -3.82 -12.96
C TRP A 117 11.03 -3.34 -13.71
N GLN A 118 10.51 -4.14 -14.65
CA GLN A 118 9.27 -3.82 -15.38
C GLN A 118 8.07 -3.89 -14.44
N ASN A 119 8.03 -4.92 -13.58
CA ASN A 119 7.01 -5.08 -12.55
C ASN A 119 6.93 -3.85 -11.66
N ASP A 120 8.08 -3.44 -11.11
CA ASP A 120 8.15 -2.31 -10.18
C ASP A 120 7.79 -1.00 -10.89
N LEU A 121 8.36 -0.75 -12.08
CA LEU A 121 8.03 0.45 -12.86
C LEU A 121 6.54 0.52 -13.24
N PHE A 122 5.97 -0.57 -13.74
CA PHE A 122 4.55 -0.62 -14.13
C PHE A 122 3.64 -0.38 -12.93
N ALA A 123 3.92 -1.03 -11.80
CA ALA A 123 3.14 -0.84 -10.59
C ALA A 123 3.29 0.58 -10.03
N ASN A 124 4.49 1.14 -10.03
CA ASN A 124 4.71 2.53 -9.63
C ASN A 124 3.93 3.51 -10.50
N LEU A 125 4.03 3.42 -11.83
CA LEU A 125 3.35 4.33 -12.76
C LEU A 125 1.82 4.25 -12.67
N PHE A 126 1.25 3.05 -12.57
CA PHE A 126 -0.18 2.84 -12.76
C PHE A 126 -0.95 2.47 -11.49
N MET A 127 -0.27 2.19 -10.37
CA MET A 127 -0.92 1.75 -9.14
C MET A 127 -0.47 2.58 -7.93
N MET A 128 0.83 2.64 -7.68
CA MET A 128 1.37 3.18 -6.43
C MET A 128 1.55 4.71 -6.46
N TRP A 129 2.31 5.29 -7.40
CA TRP A 129 2.52 6.74 -7.45
C TRP A 129 1.22 7.54 -7.62
N PRO A 130 0.23 7.09 -8.43
CA PRO A 130 -1.09 7.73 -8.49
C PRO A 130 -1.84 7.75 -7.16
N THR A 131 -1.46 6.89 -6.21
CA THR A 131 -2.02 6.82 -4.85
C THR A 131 -1.02 7.27 -3.79
N PHE A 132 0.04 7.98 -4.20
CA PHE A 132 1.07 8.56 -3.33
C PHE A 132 1.87 7.53 -2.53
N ALA A 133 1.99 6.31 -3.05
CA ALA A 133 2.79 5.23 -2.51
C ALA A 133 3.90 4.83 -3.50
N SER A 134 4.84 3.98 -3.07
CA SER A 134 5.77 3.31 -3.98
C SER A 134 5.91 1.83 -3.61
N VAL A 135 6.25 1.01 -4.60
CA VAL A 135 6.50 -0.43 -4.39
C VAL A 135 7.66 -0.63 -3.42
N GLU A 136 8.71 0.18 -3.52
CA GLU A 136 9.88 0.17 -2.66
C GLU A 136 9.49 0.44 -1.20
N ALA A 137 8.69 1.49 -0.98
CA ALA A 137 8.22 1.84 0.35
C ALA A 137 7.30 0.80 0.96
N PHE A 138 6.38 0.28 0.15
CA PHE A 138 5.47 -0.75 0.58
C PHE A 138 6.21 -2.02 0.99
N ARG A 139 7.13 -2.49 0.13
CA ARG A 139 7.92 -3.70 0.36
C ARG A 139 8.75 -3.64 1.65
N LYS A 140 9.23 -2.45 2.05
CA LYS A 140 10.08 -2.27 3.23
C LYS A 140 9.43 -2.72 4.55
N PHE A 141 8.16 -2.37 4.78
CA PHE A 141 7.44 -2.80 5.98
C PHE A 141 6.63 -4.08 5.72
N HIS A 142 6.18 -4.27 4.49
CA HIS A 142 5.30 -5.38 4.16
C HIS A 142 6.05 -6.72 4.07
N GLY A 143 7.28 -6.71 3.55
CA GLY A 143 8.15 -7.89 3.53
C GLY A 143 8.44 -8.40 4.94
N THR A 144 8.83 -7.52 5.86
CA THR A 144 9.06 -7.89 7.26
C THR A 144 7.78 -8.30 7.97
N HIS A 145 6.62 -7.71 7.61
CA HIS A 145 5.34 -8.20 8.12
C HIS A 145 5.07 -9.65 7.74
N HIS A 146 5.29 -10.04 6.48
CA HIS A 146 5.14 -11.43 6.05
C HIS A 146 6.15 -12.37 6.68
N GLN A 147 7.36 -11.88 6.94
CA GLN A 147 8.43 -12.66 7.56
C GLN A 147 8.19 -12.86 9.07
N TYR A 148 7.80 -11.81 9.78
CA TYR A 148 7.72 -11.77 11.24
C TYR A 148 6.30 -11.50 11.74
N THR A 149 5.27 -12.00 11.06
CA THR A 149 3.87 -11.69 11.37
C THR A 149 3.56 -11.85 12.86
N ASN A 150 3.09 -10.78 13.51
CA ASN A 150 2.79 -10.71 14.94
C ASN A 150 3.99 -10.92 15.89
N LEU A 151 5.23 -10.87 15.41
CA LEU A 151 6.45 -10.85 16.23
C LEU A 151 6.97 -9.42 16.40
N PRO A 152 7.92 -9.15 17.33
CA PRO A 152 8.45 -7.81 17.55
C PRO A 152 8.98 -7.10 16.30
N ASP A 153 9.58 -7.84 15.37
CA ASP A 153 10.18 -7.32 14.13
C ASP A 153 9.19 -7.16 12.96
N ASP A 154 7.89 -7.36 13.21
CA ASP A 154 6.83 -7.11 12.23
C ASP A 154 6.83 -5.64 11.81
N GLY A 155 7.11 -5.36 10.52
CA GLY A 155 7.08 -4.01 9.96
C GLY A 155 5.77 -3.25 10.20
N ASN A 156 4.65 -3.97 10.33
CA ASN A 156 3.37 -3.36 10.65
C ASN A 156 3.34 -2.75 12.06
N ARG A 157 4.07 -3.31 13.03
CA ARG A 157 4.20 -2.72 14.38
C ARG A 157 4.82 -1.34 14.33
N HIS A 158 5.83 -1.17 13.49
CA HIS A 158 6.55 0.10 13.38
C HIS A 158 5.78 1.14 12.57
N ILE A 159 5.28 0.77 11.38
CA ILE A 159 4.67 1.74 10.46
C ILE A 159 3.23 2.13 10.88
N TRP A 160 2.46 1.17 11.43
CA TRP A 160 1.06 1.36 11.84
C TRP A 160 0.85 1.48 13.35
N ARG A 161 1.91 1.31 14.16
CA ARG A 161 1.85 1.36 15.64
C ARG A 161 0.77 0.43 16.17
N THR A 162 0.79 -0.82 15.70
CA THR A 162 -0.21 -1.82 16.07
C THR A 162 -0.08 -2.28 17.51
N HIS A 163 1.11 -2.15 18.10
CA HIS A 163 1.39 -2.54 19.48
C HIS A 163 2.04 -1.39 20.26
N ASP A 164 1.90 -1.40 21.59
CA ASP A 164 2.57 -0.49 22.51
C ASP A 164 3.98 -0.95 22.89
N ALA A 165 4.64 -0.23 23.80
CA ALA A 165 5.99 -0.54 24.25
C ALA A 165 6.10 -1.86 25.05
N ALA A 166 4.99 -2.34 25.62
CA ALA A 166 4.92 -3.64 26.29
C ALA A 166 4.69 -4.78 25.28
N GLY A 167 4.42 -4.46 24.01
CA GLY A 167 4.10 -5.43 22.98
C GLY A 167 2.64 -5.86 22.96
N GLU A 168 1.76 -5.13 23.65
CA GLU A 168 0.31 -5.35 23.65
C GLU A 168 -0.36 -4.58 22.53
N LEU A 169 -1.52 -5.05 22.04
CA LEU A 169 -2.26 -4.35 20.99
C LEU A 169 -2.62 -2.93 21.43
N ALA A 170 -2.25 -1.94 20.62
CA ALA A 170 -2.61 -0.55 20.88
C ALA A 170 -4.15 -0.38 20.88
N PRO A 171 -4.74 0.57 21.63
CA PRO A 171 -6.19 0.72 21.76
C PRO A 171 -6.94 0.84 20.42
N ASP A 172 -6.32 1.44 19.41
CA ASP A 172 -6.86 1.55 18.05
C ASP A 172 -7.00 0.19 17.34
N TRP A 173 -6.20 -0.80 17.72
CA TRP A 173 -6.12 -2.14 17.13
C TRP A 173 -6.80 -3.25 17.94
N GLN A 174 -7.37 -2.93 19.10
CA GLN A 174 -8.19 -3.86 19.88
C GLN A 174 -9.62 -3.93 19.33
N PHE A 175 -10.11 -5.13 19.01
CA PHE A 175 -11.47 -5.38 18.52
C PHE A 175 -12.16 -6.48 19.33
N PRO A 176 -13.50 -6.48 19.47
CA PRO A 176 -14.47 -5.56 18.85
C PRO A 176 -14.52 -4.17 19.50
N LYS A 177 -14.88 -3.15 18.71
CA LYS A 177 -15.11 -1.78 19.24
C LYS A 177 -16.51 -1.68 19.88
N THR A 178 -16.66 -0.81 20.87
CA THR A 178 -17.99 -0.34 21.30
C THR A 178 -18.66 0.45 20.17
N ARG A 179 -19.98 0.65 20.23
CA ARG A 179 -20.71 1.47 19.22
C ARG A 179 -20.13 2.88 19.11
N LEU A 180 -19.84 3.52 20.25
CA LEU A 180 -19.22 4.85 20.29
C LEU A 180 -17.78 4.81 19.77
N GLY A 181 -17.00 3.79 20.11
CA GLY A 181 -15.65 3.59 19.59
C GLY A 181 -15.63 3.43 18.08
N LEU A 182 -16.56 2.64 17.52
CA LEU A 182 -16.73 2.50 16.07
C LEU A 182 -17.11 3.83 15.42
N ALA A 183 -18.08 4.56 16.00
CA ALA A 183 -18.47 5.89 15.49
C ALA A 183 -17.27 6.86 15.45
N PHE A 184 -16.45 6.88 16.51
CA PHE A 184 -15.25 7.71 16.56
C PHE A 184 -14.23 7.32 15.47
N VAL A 185 -14.01 6.01 15.26
CA VAL A 185 -13.14 5.52 14.19
C VAL A 185 -13.65 6.01 12.83
N LEU A 186 -14.94 5.85 12.53
CA LEU A 186 -15.54 6.25 11.26
C LEU A 186 -15.46 7.78 11.06
N LEU A 187 -15.83 8.57 12.07
CA LEU A 187 -15.76 10.04 12.00
C LEU A 187 -14.33 10.54 11.79
N ARG A 188 -13.35 9.96 12.49
CA ARG A 188 -11.93 10.30 12.30
C ARG A 188 -11.46 10.02 10.88
N ARG A 189 -11.93 8.92 10.26
CA ARG A 189 -11.60 8.59 8.85
C ARG A 189 -12.30 9.54 7.88
N ALA A 190 -13.56 9.87 8.15
CA ALA A 190 -14.36 10.82 7.36
C ALA A 190 -13.83 12.25 7.42
N ALA A 191 -13.09 12.62 8.48
CA ALA A 191 -12.43 13.91 8.58
C ALA A 191 -11.21 14.08 7.65
N PHE A 192 -10.81 13.04 6.91
CA PHE A 192 -9.69 13.01 5.95
C PHE A 192 -8.29 13.36 6.50
N VAL A 193 -8.15 13.80 7.75
CA VAL A 193 -6.86 14.09 8.40
C VAL A 193 -5.92 12.90 8.29
N THR A 194 -6.43 11.69 8.58
CA THR A 194 -5.60 10.49 8.43
C THR A 194 -5.18 10.29 6.97
N GLY A 195 -6.09 10.44 6.00
CA GLY A 195 -5.78 10.32 4.57
C GLY A 195 -4.68 11.29 4.13
N LEU A 196 -4.75 12.56 4.57
CA LEU A 196 -3.71 13.55 4.27
C LEU A 196 -2.36 13.14 4.86
N THR A 197 -2.33 12.64 6.10
CA THR A 197 -1.07 12.14 6.69
C THR A 197 -0.52 10.93 5.92
N TRP A 198 -1.36 10.09 5.32
CA TRP A 198 -0.92 8.99 4.46
C TRP A 198 -0.27 9.49 3.18
N ILE A 199 -0.87 10.47 2.51
CA ILE A 199 -0.34 11.08 1.29
C ILE A 199 1.05 11.68 1.55
N VAL A 200 1.18 12.49 2.60
CA VAL A 200 2.45 13.14 2.95
C VAL A 200 3.51 12.10 3.31
N ARG A 201 3.17 11.13 4.17
CA ARG A 201 4.11 10.07 4.57
C ARG A 201 4.54 9.21 3.39
N GLY A 202 3.62 8.85 2.51
CA GLY A 202 3.87 8.02 1.33
C GLY A 202 4.80 8.71 0.33
N LEU A 203 4.51 9.97 0.01
CA LEU A 203 5.38 10.81 -0.83
C LEU A 203 6.79 10.97 -0.23
N LEU A 204 6.89 11.30 1.06
CA LEU A 204 8.20 11.44 1.69
C LEU A 204 8.96 10.10 1.71
N ALA A 205 8.27 9.00 2.01
CA ALA A 205 8.89 7.67 2.05
C ALA A 205 9.40 7.23 0.68
N SER A 206 8.70 7.55 -0.41
CA SER A 206 9.13 7.15 -1.76
C SER A 206 10.46 7.79 -2.18
N PHE A 207 10.72 9.03 -1.74
CA PHE A 207 12.01 9.71 -1.97
C PHE A 207 13.11 9.35 -0.96
N LEU A 208 12.75 8.93 0.25
CA LEU A 208 13.72 8.61 1.31
C LEU A 208 14.25 7.17 1.23
N ILE A 209 13.42 6.26 0.71
CA ILE A 209 13.78 4.84 0.58
C ILE A 209 14.67 4.66 -0.65
N PRO A 210 15.82 4.00 -0.51
CA PRO A 210 16.73 3.81 -1.63
C PRO A 210 16.07 3.09 -2.81
N SER A 211 16.16 3.70 -3.99
CA SER A 211 15.76 3.12 -5.27
C SER A 211 16.85 3.39 -6.32
N PRO A 212 16.89 2.63 -7.43
CA PRO A 212 17.80 2.92 -8.52
C PRO A 212 17.62 4.36 -9.03
N ARG A 213 18.72 5.05 -9.35
CA ARG A 213 18.68 6.48 -9.77
C ARG A 213 17.72 6.76 -10.92
N TRP A 214 17.58 5.82 -11.86
CA TRP A 214 16.64 5.95 -12.97
C TRP A 214 15.18 5.87 -12.52
N MET A 215 14.86 5.09 -11.47
CA MET A 215 13.51 5.02 -10.90
C MET A 215 13.16 6.35 -10.23
N LEU A 216 14.07 6.89 -9.41
CA LEU A 216 13.91 8.21 -8.81
C LEU A 216 13.72 9.31 -9.88
N ALA A 217 14.53 9.29 -10.95
CA ALA A 217 14.37 10.23 -12.05
C ALA A 217 13.00 10.08 -12.74
N THR A 218 12.50 8.85 -12.86
CA THR A 218 11.19 8.55 -13.44
C THR A 218 10.05 9.01 -12.52
N GLU A 219 10.19 8.88 -11.20
CA GLU A 219 9.24 9.39 -10.22
C GLU A 219 9.14 10.93 -10.26
N ILE A 220 10.29 11.60 -10.30
CA ILE A 220 10.36 13.07 -10.45
C ILE A 220 9.71 13.49 -11.77
N ALA A 221 9.99 12.79 -12.87
CA ALA A 221 9.37 13.05 -14.16
C ALA A 221 7.85 12.81 -14.13
N PHE A 222 7.39 11.77 -13.44
CA PHE A 222 5.97 11.46 -13.29
C PHE A 222 5.23 12.60 -12.59
N TYR A 223 5.63 12.97 -11.36
CA TYR A 223 4.97 14.06 -10.64
C TYR A 223 5.17 15.42 -11.31
N GLY A 224 6.36 15.66 -11.88
CA GLY A 224 6.66 16.86 -12.66
C GLY A 224 5.75 17.01 -13.88
N SER A 225 5.46 15.91 -14.59
CA SER A 225 4.53 15.92 -15.72
C SER A 225 3.09 16.24 -15.31
N ILE A 226 2.64 15.73 -14.16
CA ILE A 226 1.32 16.05 -13.60
C ILE A 226 1.25 17.54 -13.23
N ALA A 227 2.25 18.06 -12.53
CA ALA A 227 2.31 19.48 -12.16
C ALA A 227 2.38 20.40 -13.39
N ALA A 228 3.14 20.00 -14.42
CA ALA A 228 3.20 20.72 -15.69
C ALA A 228 1.85 20.72 -16.40
N ALA A 229 1.14 19.58 -16.45
CA ALA A 229 -0.19 19.48 -17.04
C ALA A 229 -1.21 20.34 -16.30
N LEU A 230 -1.25 20.27 -14.96
CA LEU A 230 -2.11 21.11 -14.14
C LEU A 230 -1.85 22.60 -14.36
N THR A 231 -0.58 23.00 -14.49
CA THR A 231 -0.21 24.38 -14.79
C THR A 231 -0.67 24.79 -16.18
N TYR A 232 -0.36 23.98 -17.19
CA TYR A 232 -0.64 24.30 -18.59
C TYR A 232 -2.15 24.42 -18.87
N PHE A 233 -2.97 23.54 -18.30
CA PHE A 233 -4.42 23.55 -18.47
C PHE A 233 -5.15 24.42 -17.44
N GLY A 234 -4.44 25.16 -16.57
CA GLY A 234 -5.06 25.96 -15.51
C GLY A 234 -5.83 25.12 -14.48
N GLY A 235 -5.51 23.84 -14.35
CA GLY A 235 -6.19 22.89 -13.46
C GLY A 235 -6.12 23.28 -11.99
N TRP A 236 -5.11 24.05 -11.57
CA TRP A 236 -4.97 24.53 -10.19
C TRP A 236 -6.16 25.33 -9.68
N TYR A 237 -6.91 25.99 -10.56
CA TYR A 237 -8.08 26.79 -10.19
C TYR A 237 -9.35 25.95 -9.98
N ALA A 238 -9.29 24.64 -10.21
CA ALA A 238 -10.41 23.72 -10.05
C ALA A 238 -10.49 23.06 -8.66
N PHE A 239 -9.54 23.37 -7.76
CA PHE A 239 -9.45 22.86 -6.39
C PHE A 239 -9.37 24.03 -5.40
#